data_AF-A0A0W0ZV44-F1
#
_entry.id   AF-A0A0W0ZV44-F1
#
_cell.length_a   1.000
_cell.length_b   1.000
_cell.length_c   1.000
_cell.angle_alpha   90.00
_cell.angle_beta   90.00
_cell.angle_gamma   90.00
#
_symmetry.space_group_name_H-M   'P 1'
#
loop_
_entity.id
_entity.type
_entity.pdbx_description
1 polymer ?
#
loop_
_entity_poly.entity_id
_entity_poly.type
_entity_poly.pdbx_seq_one_letter_code
_entity_poly.pdbx_strand_id
1 'polypeptide(L)'
;MPDLSKKFTDLKLKQLYGHVLSHYQNCVNRGLDVNATYNEMFLAVQYSLESPWSQSPLAKLAPAEKLKVYAAFNALFNALPLYQGMQPSQQSTFNPLTPQFNPKAKYVINSYNYYGYQDPTLLDWLILSSIINSHNHSYHHHAGTDSCCWPSNHHGHDSSSSDDLAKLMAALLLILMALIAVVLAFIALYYMLNEFANSIERFCYGEGWLKGALMFATSIGFGAGSAFLTLNFGAAPLIALAVAAGINPVGVVIAGAVLLTIIGAGIGCFAMSMLYDTLNKSVNNESMDPSDPERFRLTASEEAFLRDEKGLDPIIVRCAMVALRAEMAKLLGNEKPIPSFFSRYFSKENEKVQELLEKLRHLRKGDINMVQVGELNFDCRLPQRVYIPSYYNPINDTPSTYSDIPPPYSGSYTRVYPSAPEYA
;
A
#
# COMPACT_ATOMS: atom_id res chain seq x y z
N MET A 1 18.42 2.79 -14.66
CA MET A 1 17.55 2.55 -13.48
C MET A 1 18.28 1.58 -12.56
N PRO A 2 18.28 1.77 -11.23
CA PRO A 2 18.89 0.83 -10.30
C PRO A 2 18.19 -0.54 -10.40
N ASP A 3 18.96 -1.62 -10.27
CA ASP A 3 18.45 -2.99 -10.32
C ASP A 3 17.64 -3.31 -9.04
N LEU A 4 16.33 -3.12 -9.11
CA LEU A 4 15.38 -3.36 -8.01
C LEU A 4 15.24 -4.86 -7.68
N SER A 5 15.71 -5.76 -8.55
CA SER A 5 15.67 -7.21 -8.28
C SER A 5 16.53 -7.60 -7.08
N LYS A 6 17.59 -6.82 -6.79
CA LYS A 6 18.52 -7.04 -5.68
C LYS A 6 18.16 -6.34 -4.38
N LYS A 7 17.10 -5.53 -4.36
CA LYS A 7 16.63 -4.79 -3.17
C LYS A 7 15.43 -5.46 -2.51
N PHE A 8 15.33 -5.38 -1.19
CA PHE A 8 14.15 -5.81 -0.47
C PHE A 8 13.12 -4.67 -0.49
N THR A 9 12.26 -4.69 -1.50
CA THR A 9 11.22 -3.70 -1.75
C THR A 9 10.01 -3.93 -0.83
N ASP A 10 9.16 -2.91 -0.68
CA ASP A 10 7.94 -3.02 0.13
C ASP A 10 6.96 -4.06 -0.44
N LEU A 11 6.96 -4.25 -1.77
CA LEU A 11 6.23 -5.36 -2.42
C LEU A 11 6.75 -6.73 -1.96
N LYS A 12 8.07 -6.94 -1.94
CA LYS A 12 8.68 -8.20 -1.45
C LYS A 12 8.42 -8.41 0.04
N LEU A 13 8.34 -7.34 0.82
CA LEU A 13 7.93 -7.39 2.23
C LEU A 13 6.47 -7.87 2.36
N LYS A 14 5.56 -7.30 1.59
CA LYS A 14 4.15 -7.74 1.56
C LYS A 14 4.02 -9.22 1.18
N GLN A 15 4.79 -9.68 0.19
CA GLN A 15 4.80 -11.10 -0.21
C GLN A 15 5.33 -12.00 0.92
N LEU A 16 6.46 -11.63 1.54
CA LEU A 16 7.01 -12.34 2.69
C LEU A 16 5.97 -12.43 3.81
N TYR A 17 5.28 -11.32 4.10
CA TYR A 17 4.22 -11.25 5.10
C TYR A 17 3.12 -12.29 4.83
N GLY A 18 2.58 -12.33 3.61
CA GLY A 18 1.55 -13.30 3.22
C GLY A 18 2.02 -14.76 3.31
N HIS A 19 3.23 -15.05 2.83
CA HIS A 19 3.83 -16.38 2.92
C HIS A 19 4.06 -16.83 4.37
N VAL A 20 4.57 -15.95 5.23
CA VAL A 20 4.86 -16.23 6.64
C VAL A 20 3.56 -16.52 7.40
N LEU A 21 2.50 -15.72 7.18
CA LEU A 21 1.24 -15.95 7.86
C LEU A 21 0.51 -17.22 7.38
N SER A 22 0.53 -17.51 6.07
CA SER A 22 -0.03 -18.76 5.53
C SER A 22 0.71 -19.99 6.09
N HIS A 23 2.04 -19.92 6.18
CA HIS A 23 2.86 -20.96 6.81
C HIS A 23 2.50 -21.10 8.30
N TYR A 24 2.39 -20.00 9.03
CA TYR A 24 2.00 -20.00 10.44
C TYR A 24 0.65 -20.69 10.68
N GLN A 25 -0.38 -20.37 9.88
CA GLN A 25 -1.68 -21.04 9.99
C GLN A 25 -1.57 -22.55 9.84
N ASN A 26 -0.75 -23.03 8.90
CA ASN A 26 -0.49 -24.46 8.76
C ASN A 26 0.18 -25.06 10.00
N CYS A 27 1.17 -24.37 10.57
CA CYS A 27 1.85 -24.80 11.80
C CYS A 27 0.88 -24.88 12.99
N VAL A 28 0.00 -23.89 13.16
CA VAL A 28 -1.03 -23.86 14.20
C VAL A 28 -2.03 -25.00 14.01
N ASN A 29 -2.50 -25.22 12.78
CA ASN A 29 -3.42 -26.32 12.46
C ASN A 29 -2.81 -27.71 12.73
N ARG A 30 -1.47 -27.82 12.65
CA ARG A 30 -0.72 -29.03 13.00
C ARG A 30 -0.39 -29.15 14.50
N GLY A 31 -0.73 -28.15 15.31
CA GLY A 31 -0.49 -28.14 16.75
C GLY A 31 0.99 -28.04 17.13
N LEU A 32 1.82 -27.37 16.31
CA LEU A 32 3.23 -27.16 16.63
C LEU A 32 3.40 -26.17 17.79
N ASP A 33 4.44 -26.39 18.61
CA ASP A 33 4.82 -25.48 19.69
C ASP A 33 5.63 -24.28 19.16
N VAL A 34 5.82 -23.25 19.99
CA VAL A 34 6.51 -22.00 19.60
C VAL A 34 7.89 -22.25 18.99
N ASN A 35 8.66 -23.16 19.57
CA ASN A 35 10.01 -23.45 19.09
C ASN A 35 9.99 -24.21 17.76
N ALA A 36 9.14 -25.24 17.61
CA ALA A 36 9.03 -25.96 16.35
C ALA A 36 8.49 -25.06 15.23
N THR A 37 7.47 -24.24 15.52
CA THR A 37 6.92 -23.26 14.57
C THR A 37 7.99 -22.27 14.13
N TYR A 38 8.74 -21.67 15.06
CA TYR A 38 9.82 -20.74 14.71
C TYR A 38 10.85 -21.42 13.81
N ASN A 39 11.35 -22.59 14.19
CA ASN A 39 12.42 -23.27 13.47
C ASN A 39 11.98 -23.71 12.06
N GLU A 40 10.76 -24.24 11.91
CA GLU A 40 10.22 -24.66 10.62
C GLU A 40 10.04 -23.48 9.66
N MET A 41 9.49 -22.37 10.15
CA MET A 41 9.30 -21.16 9.36
C MET A 41 10.63 -20.46 9.04
N PHE A 42 11.53 -20.39 10.01
CA PHE A 42 12.87 -19.81 9.82
C PHE A 42 13.66 -20.60 8.77
N LEU A 43 13.59 -21.94 8.78
CA LEU A 43 14.19 -22.79 7.74
C LEU A 43 13.64 -22.48 6.35
N ALA A 44 12.33 -22.27 6.22
CA ALA A 44 11.71 -21.93 4.95
C ALA A 44 12.24 -20.59 4.41
N VAL A 45 12.33 -19.57 5.28
CA VAL A 45 12.92 -18.26 4.94
C VAL A 45 14.39 -18.41 4.54
N GLN A 46 15.18 -19.12 5.34
CA GLN A 46 16.60 -19.34 5.10
C GLN A 46 16.84 -20.09 3.78
N TYR A 47 16.06 -21.13 3.51
CA TYR A 47 16.12 -21.84 2.22
C TYR A 47 15.77 -20.91 1.06
N SER A 48 14.74 -20.08 1.22
CA SER A 48 14.29 -19.15 0.19
C SER A 48 15.33 -18.08 -0.14
N LEU A 49 16.16 -17.69 0.84
CA LEU A 49 17.23 -16.70 0.70
C LEU A 49 18.55 -17.28 0.20
N GLU A 50 18.94 -18.46 0.69
CA GLU A 50 20.31 -18.97 0.53
C GLU A 50 20.43 -20.16 -0.42
N SER A 51 19.33 -20.87 -0.72
CA SER A 51 19.41 -22.04 -1.58
C SER A 51 19.72 -21.66 -3.03
N PRO A 52 20.73 -22.26 -3.66
CA PRO A 52 20.98 -22.13 -5.10
C PRO A 52 19.80 -22.64 -5.95
N TRP A 53 18.97 -23.50 -5.39
CA TRP A 53 17.77 -24.06 -6.04
C TRP A 53 16.49 -23.31 -5.67
N SER A 54 16.59 -22.24 -4.89
CA SER A 54 15.45 -21.40 -4.57
C SER A 54 14.94 -20.70 -5.83
N GLN A 55 13.63 -20.83 -6.06
CA GLN A 55 12.93 -20.05 -7.06
C GLN A 55 12.39 -18.72 -6.49
N SER A 56 12.71 -18.39 -5.23
CA SER A 56 12.23 -17.17 -4.60
C SER A 56 12.90 -15.92 -5.20
N PRO A 57 12.17 -14.82 -5.41
CA PRO A 57 12.80 -13.52 -5.72
C PRO A 57 13.74 -13.05 -4.59
N LEU A 58 13.60 -13.58 -3.38
CA LEU A 58 14.46 -13.28 -2.23
C LEU A 58 15.89 -13.81 -2.38
N ALA A 59 16.11 -14.87 -3.17
CA ALA A 59 17.43 -15.47 -3.36
C ALA A 59 18.42 -14.51 -4.07
N LYS A 60 17.89 -13.60 -4.89
CA LYS A 60 18.68 -12.64 -5.70
C LYS A 60 19.06 -11.37 -4.93
N LEU A 61 18.61 -11.22 -3.69
CA LEU A 61 18.87 -10.04 -2.88
C LEU A 61 20.36 -9.89 -2.55
N ALA A 62 20.81 -8.64 -2.48
CA ALA A 62 22.15 -8.34 -1.97
C ALA A 62 22.27 -8.77 -0.48
N PRO A 63 23.47 -9.12 0.01
CA PRO A 63 23.66 -9.59 1.40
C PRO A 63 23.02 -8.69 2.47
N ALA A 64 23.22 -7.36 2.37
CA ALA A 64 22.63 -6.40 3.31
C ALA A 64 21.10 -6.35 3.25
N GLU A 65 20.51 -6.66 2.10
CA GLU A 65 19.05 -6.70 1.91
C GLU A 65 18.46 -8.02 2.44
N LYS A 66 19.21 -9.12 2.37
CA LYS A 66 18.82 -10.40 3.01
C LYS A 66 18.71 -10.27 4.54
N LEU A 67 19.58 -9.46 5.16
CA LEU A 67 19.47 -9.14 6.59
C LEU A 67 18.13 -8.49 6.96
N LYS A 68 17.62 -7.61 6.09
CA LYS A 68 16.30 -6.99 6.29
C LYS A 68 15.16 -8.01 6.22
N VAL A 69 15.30 -9.07 5.41
CA VAL A 69 14.32 -10.17 5.34
C VAL A 69 14.28 -10.93 6.66
N TYR A 70 15.43 -11.25 7.26
CA TYR A 70 15.47 -11.89 8.58
C TYR A 70 14.89 -10.98 9.68
N ALA A 71 15.21 -9.68 9.65
CA ALA A 71 14.63 -8.71 10.57
C ALA A 71 13.10 -8.65 10.43
N ALA A 72 12.58 -8.60 9.20
CA ALA A 72 11.16 -8.63 8.91
C ALA A 72 10.49 -9.93 9.36
N PHE A 73 11.13 -11.09 9.14
CA PHE A 73 10.63 -12.37 9.64
C PHE A 73 10.51 -12.38 11.16
N ASN A 74 11.55 -11.95 11.88
CA ASN A 74 11.54 -11.90 13.34
C ASN A 74 10.48 -10.92 13.86
N ALA A 75 10.34 -9.75 13.22
CA ALA A 75 9.29 -8.78 13.52
C ALA A 75 7.89 -9.39 13.38
N LEU A 76 7.66 -10.15 12.30
CA LEU A 76 6.40 -10.82 12.05
C LEU A 76 6.15 -11.93 13.05
N PHE A 77 7.13 -12.80 13.29
CA PHE A 77 6.99 -13.91 14.22
C PHE A 77 6.67 -13.43 15.63
N ASN A 78 7.37 -12.39 16.09
CA ASN A 78 7.13 -11.79 17.40
C ASN A 78 5.72 -11.20 17.51
N ALA A 79 5.11 -10.77 16.38
CA ALA A 79 3.76 -10.26 16.37
C ALA A 79 2.68 -11.35 16.39
N LEU A 80 3.03 -12.63 16.19
CA LEU A 80 2.06 -13.73 16.11
C LEU A 80 1.45 -14.07 17.48
N PRO A 81 0.17 -14.51 17.51
CA PRO A 81 -0.53 -14.89 18.75
C PRO A 81 0.23 -15.94 19.56
N LEU A 82 0.85 -16.90 18.89
CA LEU A 82 1.61 -17.97 19.51
C LEU A 82 2.81 -17.44 20.33
N TYR A 83 3.50 -16.42 19.82
CA TYR A 83 4.60 -15.76 20.55
C TYR A 83 4.07 -14.86 21.67
N GLN A 84 3.03 -14.08 21.36
CA GLN A 84 2.39 -13.16 22.30
C GLN A 84 1.73 -13.88 23.49
N GLY A 85 1.30 -15.13 23.30
CA GLY A 85 0.75 -15.99 24.36
C GLY A 85 1.77 -16.56 25.34
N MET A 86 3.08 -16.43 25.05
CA MET A 86 4.12 -16.81 26.00
C MET A 86 4.17 -15.87 27.20
N GLN A 87 4.70 -16.33 28.34
CA GLN A 87 4.93 -15.42 29.47
C GLN A 87 5.98 -14.35 29.11
N PRO A 88 5.89 -13.11 29.63
CA PRO A 88 6.86 -12.05 29.32
C PRO A 88 8.32 -12.43 29.64
N SER A 89 8.53 -13.22 30.70
CA SER A 89 9.84 -13.77 31.03
C SER A 89 10.37 -14.69 29.92
N GLN A 90 9.53 -15.59 29.41
CA GLN A 90 9.87 -16.49 28.30
C GLN A 90 10.16 -15.73 27.01
N GLN A 91 9.36 -14.70 26.68
CA GLN A 91 9.57 -13.83 25.51
C GLN A 91 10.94 -13.15 25.58
N SER A 92 11.31 -12.58 26.73
CA SER A 92 12.59 -11.89 26.91
C SER A 92 13.81 -12.82 26.79
N THR A 93 13.64 -14.10 27.10
CA THR A 93 14.68 -15.14 27.01
C THR A 93 14.59 -15.99 25.75
N PHE A 94 13.61 -15.73 24.87
CA PHE A 94 13.35 -16.53 23.69
C PHE A 94 14.54 -16.43 22.72
N ASN A 95 15.31 -17.51 22.65
CA ASN A 95 16.51 -17.61 21.81
C ASN A 95 16.53 -19.00 21.15
N PRO A 96 15.68 -19.24 20.14
CA PRO A 96 15.57 -20.53 19.49
C PRO A 96 16.89 -20.91 18.82
N LEU A 97 17.25 -22.20 18.92
CA LEU A 97 18.40 -22.78 18.23
C LEU A 97 18.17 -22.71 16.73
N THR A 98 18.82 -21.75 16.09
CA THR A 98 18.65 -21.54 14.66
C THR A 98 19.32 -22.66 13.87
N PRO A 99 18.61 -23.28 12.94
CA PRO A 99 19.18 -24.31 12.11
C PRO A 99 20.26 -23.73 11.20
N GLN A 100 21.38 -24.47 11.11
CA GLN A 100 22.46 -24.13 10.20
C GLN A 100 22.05 -24.47 8.76
N PHE A 101 22.25 -23.52 7.85
CA PHE A 101 22.00 -23.77 6.44
C PHE A 101 22.98 -24.81 5.91
N ASN A 102 22.46 -25.92 5.40
CA ASN A 102 23.26 -26.94 4.73
C ASN A 102 22.93 -26.93 3.22
N PRO A 103 23.83 -26.45 2.34
CA PRO A 103 23.57 -26.37 0.90
C PRO A 103 23.44 -27.75 0.22
N LYS A 104 23.87 -28.83 0.90
CA LYS A 104 23.74 -30.21 0.40
C LYS A 104 22.47 -30.90 0.88
N ALA A 105 21.74 -30.31 1.83
CA ALA A 105 20.51 -30.89 2.33
C ALA A 105 19.36 -30.62 1.35
N LYS A 106 18.59 -31.66 1.03
CA LYS A 106 17.37 -31.51 0.21
C LYS A 106 16.25 -30.97 1.09
N TYR A 107 15.90 -29.70 0.91
CA TYR A 107 14.72 -29.11 1.54
C TYR A 107 13.45 -29.58 0.82
N VAL A 108 12.47 -30.07 1.59
CA VAL A 108 11.20 -30.54 1.04
C VAL A 108 10.23 -29.36 0.94
N ILE A 109 9.88 -29.02 -0.29
CA ILE A 109 8.92 -27.95 -0.59
C ILE A 109 7.51 -28.54 -0.65
N ASN A 110 6.61 -27.92 0.10
CA ASN A 110 5.18 -28.17 0.25
C ASN A 110 4.41 -26.90 -0.11
N SER A 111 3.07 -26.98 -0.18
CA SER A 111 2.21 -25.84 -0.52
C SER A 111 2.32 -24.65 0.44
N TYR A 112 2.64 -24.88 1.71
CA TYR A 112 2.67 -23.86 2.77
C TYR A 112 4.06 -23.27 3.06
N ASN A 113 5.14 -23.91 2.58
CA ASN A 113 6.52 -23.47 2.82
C ASN A 113 7.25 -23.06 1.52
N TYR A 114 6.50 -22.90 0.42
CA TYR A 114 7.01 -22.47 -0.87
C TYR A 114 6.92 -20.96 -1.04
N TYR A 115 8.05 -20.24 -0.94
CA TYR A 115 8.08 -18.77 -1.06
C TYR A 115 8.51 -18.36 -2.48
N GLY A 116 7.75 -18.84 -3.47
CA GLY A 116 8.02 -18.68 -4.90
C GLY A 116 7.73 -17.28 -5.47
N TYR A 117 7.82 -17.14 -6.79
CA TYR A 117 7.50 -15.89 -7.49
C TYR A 117 6.01 -15.52 -7.38
N GLN A 118 5.77 -14.22 -7.17
CA GLN A 118 4.51 -13.48 -7.35
C GLN A 118 3.26 -14.37 -7.33
N ASP A 119 2.93 -14.93 -6.18
CA ASP A 119 1.59 -15.49 -6.02
C ASP A 119 0.59 -14.31 -6.02
N PRO A 120 -0.26 -14.18 -7.06
CA PRO A 120 -1.21 -13.07 -7.14
C PRO A 120 -2.18 -13.07 -5.96
N THR A 121 -2.40 -14.23 -5.32
CA THR A 121 -3.27 -14.36 -4.16
C THR A 121 -2.67 -13.75 -2.90
N LEU A 122 -1.33 -13.70 -2.77
CA LEU A 122 -0.64 -13.07 -1.64
C LEU A 122 -0.47 -11.56 -1.80
N LEU A 123 -0.77 -11.05 -2.99
CA LEU A 123 -0.86 -9.61 -3.27
C LEU A 123 -2.26 -9.06 -2.98
N ASP A 124 -3.23 -9.92 -2.69
CA ASP A 124 -4.60 -9.55 -2.37
C ASP A 124 -4.70 -9.22 -0.87
N TRP A 125 -5.09 -7.97 -0.56
CA TRP A 125 -5.26 -7.50 0.80
C TRP A 125 -6.40 -8.22 1.53
N LEU A 126 -7.46 -8.64 0.84
CA LEU A 126 -8.55 -9.43 1.43
C LEU A 126 -8.06 -10.80 1.86
N ILE A 127 -7.24 -11.47 1.06
CA ILE A 127 -6.64 -12.76 1.44
C ILE A 127 -5.71 -12.56 2.63
N LEU A 128 -4.92 -11.50 2.64
CA LEU A 128 -4.08 -11.18 3.78
C LEU A 128 -4.91 -10.94 5.05
N SER A 129 -6.02 -10.22 4.92
CA SER A 129 -6.92 -9.93 6.04
C SER A 129 -7.66 -11.16 6.57
N SER A 130 -8.03 -12.11 5.69
CA SER A 130 -8.71 -13.33 6.08
C SER A 130 -7.76 -14.25 6.85
N ILE A 131 -6.48 -14.26 6.47
CA ILE A 131 -5.42 -14.97 7.18
C ILE A 131 -5.18 -14.38 8.59
N ILE A 132 -5.20 -13.05 8.72
CA ILE A 132 -5.05 -12.35 10.01
C ILE A 132 -6.23 -12.64 10.97
N ASN A 133 -7.41 -12.99 10.45
CA ASN A 133 -8.66 -13.01 11.20
C ASN A 133 -9.41 -14.35 11.12
N SER A 134 -8.69 -15.47 10.95
CA SER A 134 -9.23 -16.78 10.52
C SER A 134 -10.23 -17.48 11.45
N HIS A 135 -10.72 -16.84 12.51
CA HIS A 135 -11.71 -17.40 13.44
C HIS A 135 -13.11 -16.77 13.39
N ASN A 136 -13.39 -15.82 12.47
CA ASN A 136 -14.71 -15.22 12.31
C ASN A 136 -15.37 -15.59 10.98
N HIS A 137 -16.03 -16.74 10.93
CA HIS A 137 -16.95 -17.08 9.83
C HIS A 137 -18.34 -16.53 10.12
N SER A 138 -18.77 -15.50 9.39
CA SER A 138 -20.19 -15.24 9.16
C SER A 138 -20.52 -15.61 7.73
N TYR A 139 -21.27 -16.70 7.60
CA TYR A 139 -21.88 -17.18 6.37
C TYR A 139 -22.88 -16.15 5.83
N HIS A 140 -22.81 -15.81 4.55
CA HIS A 140 -24.01 -15.49 3.77
C HIS A 140 -23.87 -16.04 2.35
N HIS A 141 -24.74 -17.00 2.05
CA HIS A 141 -24.90 -17.70 0.78
C HIS A 141 -26.18 -17.20 0.09
N HIS A 142 -26.08 -17.02 -1.24
CA HIS A 142 -27.13 -17.20 -2.26
C HIS A 142 -28.36 -16.27 -2.19
N ALA A 143 -29.13 -15.97 -3.25
CA ALA A 143 -29.10 -16.13 -4.70
C ALA A 143 -30.38 -15.45 -5.23
N GLY A 144 -30.51 -15.30 -6.54
CA GLY A 144 -31.81 -15.19 -7.22
C GLY A 144 -32.03 -13.86 -7.93
N THR A 145 -31.86 -13.76 -9.25
CA THR A 145 -32.71 -14.24 -10.39
C THR A 145 -33.86 -13.29 -10.74
N ASP A 146 -33.81 -12.88 -12.01
CA ASP A 146 -34.89 -12.75 -12.99
C ASP A 146 -36.05 -11.75 -12.76
N SER A 147 -36.25 -10.89 -13.77
CA SER A 147 -37.53 -10.56 -14.41
C SER A 147 -37.31 -9.35 -15.35
N CYS A 148 -37.28 -9.47 -16.67
CA CYS A 148 -38.40 -9.66 -17.60
C CYS A 148 -39.36 -8.44 -17.74
N CYS A 149 -39.25 -7.78 -18.90
CA CYS A 149 -40.35 -7.38 -19.80
C CYS A 149 -41.30 -6.16 -19.52
N TRP A 150 -41.13 -5.11 -20.36
CA TRP A 150 -42.10 -4.42 -21.26
C TRP A 150 -43.23 -3.55 -20.63
N PRO A 151 -43.86 -2.54 -21.31
CA PRO A 151 -44.10 -2.41 -22.76
C PRO A 151 -44.00 -1.00 -23.41
N SER A 152 -44.16 -1.02 -24.74
CA SER A 152 -44.52 0.05 -25.68
C SER A 152 -45.98 0.54 -25.55
N ASN A 153 -46.29 1.79 -25.93
CA ASN A 153 -47.47 2.14 -26.75
C ASN A 153 -47.51 3.59 -27.28
N HIS A 154 -48.27 3.74 -28.37
CA HIS A 154 -48.37 4.81 -29.38
C HIS A 154 -49.39 5.95 -29.10
N HIS A 155 -49.35 6.95 -30.01
CA HIS A 155 -50.36 7.96 -30.47
C HIS A 155 -50.08 9.40 -30.00
N GLY A 156 -50.26 10.47 -30.79
CA GLY A 156 -51.07 10.72 -31.99
C GLY A 156 -50.71 12.03 -32.71
N HIS A 157 -51.43 12.32 -33.79
CA HIS A 157 -51.17 13.29 -34.86
C HIS A 157 -51.65 14.74 -34.61
N ASP A 158 -51.02 15.65 -35.39
CA ASP A 158 -51.54 16.84 -36.09
C ASP A 158 -51.68 18.25 -35.46
N SER A 159 -50.76 19.11 -35.95
CA SER A 159 -51.02 20.33 -36.77
C SER A 159 -51.10 21.75 -36.15
N SER A 160 -50.30 22.61 -36.79
CA SER A 160 -50.44 24.07 -37.02
C SER A 160 -50.21 25.08 -35.88
N SER A 161 -48.99 25.63 -35.83
CA SER A 161 -48.72 27.04 -36.16
C SER A 161 -47.19 27.21 -36.28
N SER A 162 -46.72 27.72 -37.42
CA SER A 162 -45.30 27.55 -37.83
C SER A 162 -44.32 28.53 -37.18
N ASP A 163 -44.79 29.51 -36.42
CA ASP A 163 -43.91 30.57 -35.88
C ASP A 163 -43.79 30.56 -34.34
N ASP A 164 -44.76 29.96 -33.62
CA ASP A 164 -44.72 29.81 -32.15
C ASP A 164 -44.23 28.43 -31.70
N LEU A 165 -44.42 27.39 -32.52
CA LEU A 165 -43.89 26.05 -32.22
C LEU A 165 -42.36 26.00 -32.32
N ALA A 166 -41.77 26.71 -33.29
CA ALA A 166 -40.32 26.78 -33.44
C ALA A 166 -39.67 27.50 -32.23
N LYS A 167 -40.30 28.58 -31.74
CA LYS A 167 -39.87 29.29 -30.53
C LYS A 167 -40.02 28.42 -29.28
N LEU A 168 -41.15 27.72 -29.13
CA LEU A 168 -41.39 26.78 -28.03
C LEU A 168 -40.38 25.64 -28.03
N MET A 169 -40.08 25.06 -29.20
CA MET A 169 -39.10 23.98 -29.35
C MET A 169 -37.67 24.46 -29.10
N ALA A 170 -37.30 25.66 -29.59
CA ALA A 170 -36.01 26.28 -29.30
C ALA A 170 -35.86 26.59 -27.81
N ALA A 171 -36.91 27.08 -27.16
CA ALA A 171 -36.93 27.33 -25.72
C ALA A 171 -36.84 26.03 -24.90
N LEU A 172 -37.60 24.98 -25.25
CA LEU A 172 -37.54 23.66 -24.61
C LEU A 172 -36.16 23.02 -24.76
N LEU A 173 -35.55 23.12 -25.95
CA LEU A 173 -34.20 22.62 -26.19
C LEU A 173 -33.16 23.40 -25.38
N LEU A 174 -33.26 24.73 -25.31
CA LEU A 174 -32.41 25.56 -24.46
C LEU A 174 -32.55 25.19 -22.98
N ILE A 175 -33.78 24.99 -22.49
CA ILE A 175 -34.06 24.60 -21.11
C ILE A 175 -33.48 23.21 -20.83
N LEU A 176 -33.67 22.25 -21.73
CA LEU A 176 -33.12 20.90 -21.59
C LEU A 176 -31.58 20.93 -21.55
N MET A 177 -30.94 21.64 -22.47
CA MET A 177 -29.48 21.79 -22.48
C MET A 177 -28.98 22.49 -21.21
N ALA A 178 -29.67 23.55 -20.76
CA ALA A 178 -29.33 24.25 -19.53
C ALA A 178 -29.45 23.31 -18.32
N LEU A 179 -30.50 22.50 -18.23
CA LEU A 179 -30.71 21.55 -17.14
C LEU A 179 -29.59 20.50 -17.11
N ILE A 180 -29.25 19.92 -18.26
CA ILE A 180 -28.13 18.97 -18.39
C ILE A 180 -26.81 19.64 -17.97
N ALA A 181 -26.53 20.85 -18.48
CA ALA A 181 -25.32 21.59 -18.16
C ALA A 181 -25.22 21.92 -16.67
N VAL A 182 -26.32 22.31 -16.03
CA VAL A 182 -26.39 22.56 -14.59
C VAL A 182 -26.08 21.29 -13.79
N VAL A 183 -26.73 20.16 -14.13
CA VAL A 183 -26.47 18.87 -13.46
C VAL A 183 -25.00 18.46 -13.61
N LEU A 184 -24.44 18.56 -14.82
CA LEU A 184 -23.04 18.24 -15.07
C LEU A 184 -22.09 19.19 -14.32
N ALA A 185 -22.40 20.48 -14.26
CA ALA A 185 -21.61 21.45 -13.52
C ALA A 185 -21.62 21.15 -12.01
N PHE A 186 -22.75 20.75 -11.44
CA PHE A 186 -22.82 20.31 -10.04
C PHE A 186 -22.00 19.04 -9.78
N ILE A 187 -22.09 18.04 -10.66
CA ILE A 187 -21.29 16.82 -10.56
C ILE A 187 -19.80 17.15 -10.65
N ALA A 188 -19.41 18.00 -11.61
CA ALA A 188 -18.03 18.46 -11.79
C ALA A 188 -17.53 19.21 -10.55
N LEU A 189 -18.33 20.12 -10.00
CA LEU A 189 -17.98 20.88 -8.81
C LEU A 189 -17.83 19.98 -7.58
N TYR A 190 -18.76 19.03 -7.39
CA TYR A 190 -18.67 18.04 -6.32
C TYR A 190 -17.39 17.20 -6.43
N TYR A 191 -17.08 16.73 -7.64
CA TYR A 191 -15.86 15.95 -7.89
C TYR A 191 -14.59 16.76 -7.60
N MET A 192 -14.50 18.00 -8.11
CA MET A 192 -13.35 18.88 -7.86
C MET A 192 -13.18 19.20 -6.38
N LEU A 193 -14.28 19.46 -5.67
CA LEU A 193 -14.24 19.72 -4.23
C LEU A 193 -13.76 18.48 -3.45
N ASN A 194 -14.19 17.29 -3.87
CA ASN A 194 -13.76 16.04 -3.27
C ASN A 194 -12.26 15.77 -3.50
N GLU A 195 -11.75 15.99 -4.72
CA GLU A 195 -10.31 15.88 -5.00
C GLU A 195 -9.49 16.97 -4.27
N PHE A 196 -10.05 18.16 -4.09
CA PHE A 196 -9.42 19.21 -3.30
C PHE A 196 -9.25 18.80 -1.85
N ALA A 197 -10.32 18.33 -1.22
CA ALA A 197 -10.32 17.90 0.17
C ALA A 197 -9.31 16.75 0.39
N ASN A 198 -9.31 15.76 -0.52
CA ASN A 198 -8.31 14.69 -0.52
C ASN A 198 -6.88 15.22 -0.62
N SER A 199 -6.65 16.21 -1.48
CA SER A 199 -5.33 16.78 -1.72
C SER A 199 -4.82 17.60 -0.53
N ILE A 200 -5.70 18.39 0.12
CA ILE A 200 -5.37 19.12 1.34
C ILE A 200 -5.00 18.14 2.44
N GLU A 201 -5.81 17.10 2.63
CA GLU A 201 -5.54 16.07 3.64
C GLU A 201 -4.16 15.45 3.39
N ARG A 202 -3.88 15.02 2.16
CA ARG A 202 -2.58 14.45 1.80
C ARG A 202 -1.43 15.43 2.01
N PHE A 203 -1.62 16.72 1.76
CA PHE A 203 -0.63 17.76 2.05
C PHE A 203 -0.35 17.86 3.56
N CYS A 204 -1.37 17.91 4.40
CA CYS A 204 -1.23 18.02 5.86
C CYS A 204 -0.49 16.83 6.49
N TYR A 205 -0.60 15.65 5.90
CA TYR A 205 0.04 14.43 6.40
C TYR A 205 1.30 14.00 5.61
N GLY A 206 1.74 14.77 4.62
CA GLY A 206 2.92 14.43 3.81
C GLY A 206 2.72 13.20 2.90
N GLU A 207 1.48 12.91 2.50
CA GLU A 207 1.09 11.76 1.67
C GLU A 207 1.04 12.10 0.16
N GLY A 208 1.86 13.05 -0.29
CA GLY A 208 1.98 13.45 -1.69
C GLY A 208 1.05 14.60 -2.11
N TRP A 209 1.63 15.79 -2.27
CA TRP A 209 0.92 17.02 -2.67
C TRP A 209 0.81 17.23 -4.19
N LEU A 210 1.68 16.55 -4.95
CA LEU A 210 1.86 16.79 -6.37
C LEU A 210 0.60 16.46 -7.19
N LYS A 211 -0.12 15.39 -6.83
CA LYS A 211 -1.38 15.00 -7.50
C LYS A 211 -2.37 16.16 -7.47
N GLY A 212 -2.61 16.71 -6.27
CA GLY A 212 -3.52 17.84 -6.08
C GLY A 212 -3.08 19.07 -6.86
N ALA A 213 -1.82 19.48 -6.73
CA ALA A 213 -1.31 20.65 -7.45
C ALA A 213 -1.50 20.53 -8.98
N LEU A 214 -1.23 19.34 -9.54
CA LEU A 214 -1.43 19.08 -10.96
C LEU A 214 -2.91 19.12 -11.35
N MET A 215 -3.80 18.52 -10.57
CA MET A 215 -5.25 18.58 -10.79
C MET A 215 -5.77 20.02 -10.76
N PHE A 216 -5.30 20.86 -9.83
CA PHE A 216 -5.68 22.28 -9.77
C PHE A 216 -5.22 23.03 -11.01
N ALA A 217 -3.96 22.84 -11.40
CA ALA A 217 -3.41 23.49 -12.58
C ALA A 217 -4.17 23.09 -13.85
N THR A 218 -4.48 21.80 -14.04
CA THR A 218 -5.24 21.34 -15.22
C THR A 218 -6.70 21.79 -15.17
N SER A 219 -7.32 21.84 -13.99
CA SER A 219 -8.69 22.35 -13.83
C SER A 219 -8.80 23.81 -14.24
N ILE A 220 -7.85 24.65 -13.80
CA ILE A 220 -7.80 26.07 -14.20
C ILE A 220 -7.57 26.20 -15.70
N GLY A 221 -6.61 25.43 -16.25
CA GLY A 221 -6.30 25.45 -17.69
C GLY A 221 -7.48 25.04 -18.57
N PHE A 222 -8.15 23.94 -18.24
CA PHE A 222 -9.31 23.45 -18.99
C PHE A 222 -10.55 24.33 -18.77
N GLY A 223 -10.74 24.88 -17.57
CA GLY A 223 -11.80 25.85 -17.30
C GLY A 223 -11.64 27.11 -18.14
N ALA A 224 -10.46 27.73 -18.10
CA ALA A 224 -10.14 28.90 -18.90
C ALA A 224 -10.23 28.61 -20.41
N GLY A 225 -9.74 27.45 -20.86
CA GLY A 225 -9.84 26.99 -22.25
C GLY A 225 -11.29 26.81 -22.70
N SER A 226 -12.13 26.22 -21.86
CA SER A 226 -13.56 26.03 -22.14
C SER A 226 -14.30 27.38 -22.21
N ALA A 227 -13.98 28.31 -21.32
CA ALA A 227 -14.49 29.68 -21.38
C ALA A 227 -14.10 30.35 -22.70
N PHE A 228 -12.82 30.27 -23.07
CA PHE A 228 -12.30 30.84 -24.31
C PHE A 228 -12.97 30.25 -25.55
N LEU A 229 -13.13 28.92 -25.62
CA LEU A 229 -13.81 28.25 -26.72
C LEU A 229 -15.30 28.64 -26.79
N THR A 230 -15.95 28.77 -25.63
CA THR A 230 -17.35 29.20 -25.57
C THR A 230 -17.51 30.63 -26.10
N LEU A 231 -16.64 31.56 -25.70
CA LEU A 231 -16.73 32.95 -26.14
C LEU A 231 -16.41 33.13 -27.63
N ASN A 232 -15.45 32.37 -28.18
CA ASN A 232 -15.02 32.53 -29.57
C ASN A 232 -15.84 31.71 -30.58
N PHE A 233 -16.29 30.51 -30.19
CA PHE A 233 -16.96 29.57 -31.10
C PHE A 233 -18.38 29.22 -30.66
N GLY A 234 -18.63 29.16 -29.34
CA GLY A 234 -19.95 28.82 -28.78
C GLY A 234 -20.93 29.99 -28.70
N ALA A 235 -20.46 31.23 -28.70
CA ALA A 235 -21.30 32.41 -28.47
C ALA A 235 -22.28 32.63 -29.62
N ALA A 236 -21.84 32.55 -30.88
CA ALA A 236 -22.70 32.73 -32.05
C ALA A 236 -23.89 31.74 -32.11
N PRO A 237 -23.72 30.42 -31.96
CA PRO A 237 -24.85 29.50 -31.93
C PRO A 237 -25.74 29.69 -30.69
N LEU A 238 -25.17 30.02 -29.51
CA LEU A 238 -25.96 30.32 -28.31
C LEU A 238 -26.82 31.59 -28.47
N ILE A 239 -26.27 32.63 -29.11
CA ILE A 239 -27.01 33.86 -29.43
C ILE A 239 -28.15 33.55 -30.40
N ALA A 240 -27.88 32.77 -31.46
CA ALA A 240 -28.91 32.38 -32.43
C ALA A 240 -30.06 31.59 -31.77
N LEU A 241 -29.72 30.65 -30.88
CA LEU A 241 -30.70 29.89 -30.08
C LEU A 241 -31.49 30.78 -29.12
N ALA A 242 -30.82 31.71 -28.44
CA ALA A 242 -31.47 32.63 -27.51
C ALA A 242 -32.44 33.57 -28.21
N VAL A 243 -32.03 34.12 -29.37
CA VAL A 243 -32.89 34.95 -30.22
C VAL A 243 -34.08 34.13 -30.73
N ALA A 244 -33.85 32.90 -31.20
CA ALA A 244 -34.92 32.01 -31.67
C ALA A 244 -35.90 31.62 -30.54
N ALA A 245 -35.45 31.56 -29.29
CA ALA A 245 -36.29 31.29 -28.12
C ALA A 245 -36.93 32.54 -27.50
N GLY A 246 -36.62 33.75 -27.98
CA GLY A 246 -37.11 35.01 -27.42
C GLY A 246 -36.52 35.37 -26.05
N ILE A 247 -35.33 34.85 -25.71
CA ILE A 247 -34.64 35.05 -24.43
C ILE A 247 -33.46 36.00 -24.63
N ASN A 248 -33.05 36.73 -23.58
CA ASN A 248 -31.89 37.63 -23.63
C ASN A 248 -30.59 36.87 -24.01
N PRO A 249 -29.99 37.14 -25.19
CA PRO A 249 -28.82 36.42 -25.67
C PRO A 249 -27.56 36.66 -24.83
N VAL A 250 -27.42 37.84 -24.23
CA VAL A 250 -26.27 38.17 -23.36
C VAL A 250 -26.29 37.27 -22.12
N GLY A 251 -27.47 37.10 -21.52
CA GLY A 251 -27.65 36.25 -20.34
C GLY A 251 -27.33 34.78 -20.63
N VAL A 252 -27.77 34.28 -21.79
CA VAL A 252 -27.50 32.89 -22.23
C VAL A 252 -26.01 32.66 -22.48
N VAL A 253 -25.31 33.59 -23.13
CA VAL A 253 -23.86 33.45 -23.37
C VAL A 253 -23.07 33.49 -22.07
N ILE A 254 -23.39 34.40 -21.13
CA ILE A 254 -22.71 34.47 -19.83
C ILE A 254 -22.95 33.18 -19.04
N ALA A 255 -24.21 32.75 -18.92
CA ALA A 255 -24.55 31.51 -18.21
C ALA A 255 -23.87 30.29 -18.85
N GLY A 256 -23.89 30.20 -20.19
CA GLY A 256 -23.22 29.15 -20.94
C GLY A 256 -21.70 29.13 -20.70
N ALA A 257 -21.05 30.30 -20.73
CA ALA A 257 -19.61 30.41 -20.45
C ALA A 257 -19.28 29.95 -19.02
N VAL A 258 -20.06 30.36 -18.02
CA VAL A 258 -19.84 29.93 -16.63
C VAL A 258 -20.03 28.42 -16.47
N LEU A 259 -21.12 27.86 -16.96
CA LEU A 259 -21.40 26.43 -16.84
C LEU A 259 -20.35 25.58 -17.57
N LEU A 260 -20.00 25.96 -18.80
CA LEU A 260 -18.97 25.25 -19.58
C LEU A 260 -17.56 25.41 -18.99
N THR A 261 -17.28 26.52 -18.29
CA THR A 261 -16.02 26.67 -17.54
C THR A 261 -15.95 25.66 -16.39
N ILE A 262 -17.02 25.53 -15.61
CA ILE A 262 -17.08 24.57 -14.48
C ILE A 262 -16.98 23.13 -14.99
N ILE A 263 -17.73 22.80 -16.05
CA ILE A 263 -17.67 21.49 -16.70
C ILE A 263 -16.26 21.20 -17.24
N GLY A 264 -15.67 22.17 -17.95
CA GLY A 264 -14.31 22.06 -18.49
C GLY A 264 -13.27 21.83 -17.39
N ALA A 265 -13.34 22.59 -16.30
CA ALA A 265 -12.48 22.41 -15.15
C ALA A 265 -12.63 21.00 -14.53
N GLY A 266 -13.88 20.52 -14.38
CA GLY A 266 -14.14 19.15 -13.90
C GLY A 266 -13.54 18.06 -14.79
N ILE A 267 -13.67 18.20 -16.12
CA ILE A 267 -13.07 17.28 -17.09
C ILE A 267 -11.53 17.30 -16.97
N GLY A 268 -10.92 18.48 -16.88
CA GLY A 268 -9.47 18.64 -16.70
C GLY A 268 -8.97 18.02 -15.40
N CYS A 269 -9.71 18.16 -14.31
CA CYS A 269 -9.45 17.51 -13.03
C CYS A 269 -9.47 15.98 -13.18
N PHE A 270 -10.55 15.46 -13.78
CA PHE A 270 -10.77 14.02 -13.94
C PHE A 270 -9.70 13.37 -14.82
N ALA A 271 -9.44 13.94 -15.99
CA ALA A 271 -8.44 13.43 -16.92
C ALA A 271 -7.04 13.42 -16.30
N MET A 272 -6.68 14.47 -15.57
CA MET A 272 -5.39 14.53 -14.89
C MET A 272 -5.30 13.55 -13.72
N SER A 273 -6.40 13.30 -12.99
CA SER A 273 -6.43 12.24 -11.98
C SER A 273 -6.12 10.89 -12.57
N MET A 274 -6.81 10.52 -13.66
CA MET A 274 -6.60 9.23 -14.31
C MET A 274 -5.17 9.08 -14.81
N LEU A 275 -4.62 10.13 -15.43
CA LEU A 275 -3.25 10.13 -15.93
C LEU A 275 -2.25 9.97 -14.78
N TYR A 276 -2.40 10.77 -13.72
CA TYR A 276 -1.52 10.71 -12.56
C TYR A 276 -1.59 9.35 -11.89
N ASP A 277 -2.78 8.81 -11.63
CA ASP A 277 -2.94 7.52 -10.97
C ASP A 277 -2.34 6.38 -11.79
N THR A 278 -2.48 6.43 -13.12
CA THR A 278 -1.88 5.44 -14.03
C THR A 278 -0.34 5.51 -14.00
N LEU A 279 0.22 6.72 -14.09
CA LEU A 279 1.68 6.92 -14.05
C LEU A 279 2.25 6.60 -12.67
N ASN A 280 1.59 7.04 -11.60
CA ASN A 280 2.05 6.82 -10.25
C ASN A 280 2.06 5.32 -9.91
N LYS A 281 1.05 4.57 -10.36
CA LYS A 281 1.00 3.11 -10.22
C LYS A 281 2.10 2.40 -11.01
N SER A 282 2.38 2.84 -12.25
CA SER A 282 3.41 2.20 -13.07
C SER A 282 4.83 2.46 -12.56
N VAL A 283 5.08 3.66 -12.06
CA VAL A 283 6.37 4.05 -11.48
C VAL A 283 6.61 3.40 -10.11
N ASN A 284 5.56 3.17 -9.33
CA ASN A 284 5.65 2.60 -7.98
C ASN A 284 5.09 1.17 -7.90
N ASN A 285 5.34 0.35 -8.93
CA ASN A 285 4.91 -1.05 -8.96
C ASN A 285 5.50 -1.92 -7.82
N GLU A 286 6.66 -1.55 -7.29
CA GLU A 286 7.36 -2.21 -6.17
C GLU A 286 6.98 -1.68 -4.78
N SER A 287 6.01 -0.77 -4.69
CA SER A 287 5.49 -0.26 -3.42
C SER A 287 4.55 -1.26 -2.73
N MET A 288 4.30 -1.05 -1.44
CA MET A 288 3.37 -1.85 -0.66
C MET A 288 1.96 -1.86 -1.26
N ASP A 289 1.45 -0.68 -1.60
CA ASP A 289 0.18 -0.47 -2.31
C ASP A 289 0.42 0.40 -3.55
N PRO A 290 0.53 -0.20 -4.75
CA PRO A 290 0.75 0.54 -5.99
C PRO A 290 -0.36 1.53 -6.35
N SER A 291 -1.56 1.37 -5.78
CA SER A 291 -2.68 2.29 -6.01
C SER A 291 -2.64 3.52 -5.09
N ASP A 292 -1.88 3.48 -3.99
CA ASP A 292 -1.66 4.63 -3.10
C ASP A 292 -0.26 4.63 -2.45
N PRO A 293 0.83 4.69 -3.26
CA PRO A 293 2.19 4.42 -2.78
C PRO A 293 2.67 5.41 -1.72
N GLU A 294 2.32 6.69 -1.84
CA GLU A 294 2.79 7.76 -0.94
C GLU A 294 2.17 7.66 0.47
N ARG A 295 0.98 7.06 0.59
CA ARG A 295 0.32 6.83 1.87
C ARG A 295 0.92 5.64 2.63
N PHE A 296 1.29 4.59 1.91
CA PHE A 296 1.77 3.32 2.46
C PHE A 296 3.29 3.11 2.34
N ARG A 297 4.05 4.19 2.15
CA ARG A 297 5.51 4.20 2.12
C ARG A 297 6.07 5.02 3.27
N LEU A 298 7.25 4.62 3.75
CA LEU A 298 8.13 5.46 4.57
C LEU A 298 9.22 6.04 3.68
N THR A 299 9.39 7.35 3.72
CA THR A 299 10.52 8.04 3.09
C THR A 299 11.82 7.80 3.87
N ALA A 300 12.97 7.94 3.22
CA ALA A 300 14.26 7.77 3.89
C ALA A 300 14.45 8.73 5.08
N SER A 301 13.88 9.93 5.02
CA SER A 301 13.86 10.89 6.13
C SER A 301 12.97 10.43 7.28
N GLU A 302 11.79 9.87 6.99
CA GLU A 302 10.92 9.31 8.04
C GLU A 302 11.55 8.08 8.69
N GLU A 303 12.20 7.20 7.92
CA GLU A 303 12.93 6.06 8.49
C GLU A 303 14.04 6.49 9.43
N ALA A 304 14.82 7.51 9.05
CA ALA A 304 15.88 8.06 9.89
C ALA A 304 15.29 8.68 11.15
N PHE A 305 14.24 9.49 11.03
CA PHE A 305 13.56 10.10 12.18
C PHE A 305 12.98 9.06 13.15
N LEU A 306 12.31 8.03 12.63
CA LEU A 306 11.75 6.95 13.45
C LEU A 306 12.85 6.20 14.23
N ARG A 307 13.95 5.89 13.57
CA ARG A 307 15.07 5.16 14.17
C ARG A 307 15.86 6.01 15.16
N ASP A 308 16.29 7.19 14.71
CA ASP A 308 17.31 7.98 15.37
C ASP A 308 16.71 8.92 16.44
N GLU A 309 15.47 9.38 16.26
CA GLU A 309 14.80 10.29 17.22
C GLU A 309 13.72 9.59 18.05
N LYS A 310 12.97 8.65 17.48
CA LYS A 310 11.85 7.98 18.18
C LYS A 310 12.22 6.62 18.77
N GLY A 311 13.37 6.05 18.41
CA GLY A 311 13.80 4.73 18.88
C GLY A 311 12.89 3.59 18.41
N LEU A 312 12.31 3.74 17.21
CA LEU A 312 11.44 2.75 16.57
C LEU A 312 12.16 2.05 15.43
N ASP A 313 11.89 0.77 15.22
CA ASP A 313 12.44 0.00 14.09
C ASP A 313 11.57 0.21 12.82
N PRO A 314 12.10 0.83 11.75
CA PRO A 314 11.35 1.07 10.53
C PRO A 314 10.84 -0.20 9.83
N ILE A 315 11.51 -1.34 10.01
CA ILE A 315 11.08 -2.62 9.43
C ILE A 315 9.81 -3.11 10.13
N ILE A 316 9.78 -3.03 11.48
CA ILE A 316 8.59 -3.42 12.26
C ILE A 316 7.42 -2.47 11.94
N VAL A 317 7.70 -1.17 11.82
CA VAL A 317 6.71 -0.18 11.40
C VAL A 317 6.10 -0.53 10.04
N ARG A 318 6.91 -0.92 9.05
CA ARG A 318 6.41 -1.35 7.74
C ARG A 318 5.54 -2.61 7.83
N CYS A 319 5.94 -3.60 8.63
CA CYS A 319 5.10 -4.78 8.88
C CYS A 319 3.73 -4.41 9.48
N ALA A 320 3.70 -3.49 10.45
CA ALA A 320 2.47 -2.99 11.03
C ALA A 320 1.61 -2.21 10.01
N MET A 321 2.23 -1.45 9.10
CA MET A 321 1.53 -0.77 8.00
C MET A 321 0.86 -1.75 7.03
N VAL A 322 1.53 -2.87 6.69
CA VAL A 322 0.95 -3.97 5.89
C VAL A 322 -0.29 -4.53 6.58
N ALA A 323 -0.20 -4.79 7.89
CA ALA A 323 -1.32 -5.30 8.68
C ALA A 323 -2.52 -4.33 8.69
N LEU A 324 -2.26 -3.04 8.96
CA LEU A 324 -3.29 -2.00 8.97
C LEU A 324 -3.99 -1.88 7.61
N ARG A 325 -3.22 -1.94 6.50
CA ARG A 325 -3.79 -1.88 5.15
C ARG A 325 -4.65 -3.09 4.81
N ALA A 326 -4.26 -4.28 5.28
CA ALA A 326 -5.06 -5.48 5.12
C ALA A 326 -6.40 -5.36 5.86
N GLU A 327 -6.39 -4.86 7.10
CA GLU A 327 -7.62 -4.65 7.87
C GLU A 327 -8.53 -3.59 7.23
N MET A 328 -7.96 -2.53 6.63
CA MET A 328 -8.74 -1.57 5.84
C MET A 328 -9.42 -2.24 4.64
N ALA A 329 -8.74 -3.13 3.90
CA ALA A 329 -9.33 -3.83 2.76
C ALA A 329 -10.53 -4.69 3.17
N LYS A 330 -10.40 -5.39 4.30
CA LYS A 330 -11.46 -6.20 4.89
C LYS A 330 -12.71 -5.39 5.19
N LEU A 331 -12.55 -4.23 5.83
CA LEU A 331 -13.68 -3.34 6.14
C LEU A 331 -14.37 -2.82 4.88
N LEU A 332 -13.62 -2.58 3.82
CA LEU A 332 -14.15 -2.14 2.53
C LEU A 332 -14.77 -3.28 1.71
N GLY A 333 -14.48 -4.54 2.06
CA GLY A 333 -14.91 -5.73 1.33
C GLY A 333 -14.33 -5.82 -0.09
N ASN A 334 -13.27 -5.07 -0.39
CA ASN A 334 -12.64 -5.02 -1.71
C ASN A 334 -11.19 -4.48 -1.64
N GLU A 335 -10.45 -4.68 -2.72
CA GLU A 335 -9.11 -4.15 -2.94
C GLU A 335 -9.09 -2.66 -3.33
N LYS A 336 -10.24 -1.95 -3.27
CA LYS A 336 -10.33 -0.60 -3.82
C LYS A 336 -9.42 0.37 -3.06
N PRO A 337 -9.01 1.47 -3.71
CA PRO A 337 -8.32 2.56 -3.04
C PRO A 337 -9.14 3.07 -1.85
N ILE A 338 -8.45 3.65 -0.87
CA ILE A 338 -9.06 4.24 0.31
C ILE A 338 -10.15 5.23 -0.14
N PRO A 339 -11.39 5.15 0.42
CA PRO A 339 -12.49 6.02 0.02
C PRO A 339 -12.14 7.49 0.14
N SER A 340 -12.80 8.38 -0.59
CA SER A 340 -12.50 9.81 -0.53
C SER A 340 -12.77 10.44 0.84
N PHE A 341 -12.18 11.60 1.11
CA PHE A 341 -12.32 12.38 2.34
C PHE A 341 -13.79 12.51 2.76
N PHE A 342 -14.65 13.02 1.87
CA PHE A 342 -16.07 13.18 2.19
C PHE A 342 -16.76 11.84 2.48
N SER A 343 -16.43 10.79 1.73
CA SER A 343 -16.98 9.46 1.98
C SER A 343 -16.56 8.91 3.35
N ARG A 344 -15.34 9.20 3.81
CA ARG A 344 -14.85 8.75 5.12
C ARG A 344 -15.39 9.55 6.30
N TYR A 345 -15.54 10.86 6.13
CA TYR A 345 -15.99 11.75 7.21
C TYR A 345 -17.52 11.81 7.36
N PHE A 346 -18.28 11.59 6.29
CA PHE A 346 -19.74 11.73 6.31
C PHE A 346 -20.49 10.40 6.22
N SER A 347 -19.81 9.28 5.93
CA SER A 347 -20.42 7.95 5.99
C SER A 347 -19.98 7.18 7.23
N LYS A 348 -20.95 6.74 8.04
CA LYS A 348 -20.71 5.87 9.21
C LYS A 348 -20.07 4.54 8.84
N GLU A 349 -20.27 4.06 7.62
CA GLU A 349 -19.68 2.80 7.15
C GLU A 349 -18.14 2.88 7.04
N ASN A 350 -17.59 4.09 6.84
CA ASN A 350 -16.17 4.31 6.59
C ASN A 350 -15.41 4.91 7.80
N GLU A 351 -16.09 5.16 8.92
CA GLU A 351 -15.50 5.73 10.13
C GLU A 351 -14.34 4.87 10.66
N LYS A 352 -14.54 3.54 10.70
CA LYS A 352 -13.49 2.59 11.10
C LYS A 352 -12.27 2.60 10.17
N VAL A 353 -12.48 2.87 8.87
CA VAL A 353 -11.37 3.00 7.92
C VAL A 353 -10.58 4.28 8.19
N GLN A 354 -11.26 5.36 8.58
CA GLN A 354 -10.62 6.61 9.01
C GLN A 354 -9.82 6.42 10.31
N GLU A 355 -10.36 5.71 11.30
CA GLU A 355 -9.63 5.38 12.54
C GLU A 355 -8.34 4.60 12.26
N LEU A 356 -8.39 3.57 11.41
CA LEU A 356 -7.20 2.82 11.01
C LEU A 356 -6.20 3.69 10.26
N LEU A 357 -6.68 4.64 9.44
CA LEU A 357 -5.82 5.55 8.69
C LEU A 357 -5.12 6.56 9.60
N GLU A 358 -5.83 7.07 10.61
CA GLU A 358 -5.24 7.91 11.65
C GLU A 358 -4.21 7.14 12.48
N LYS A 359 -4.50 5.89 12.83
CA LYS A 359 -3.54 5.00 13.49
C LYS A 359 -2.28 4.81 12.64
N LEU A 360 -2.42 4.62 11.32
CA LEU A 360 -1.29 4.55 10.39
C LEU A 360 -0.48 5.85 10.37
N ARG A 361 -1.14 7.02 10.37
CA ARG A 361 -0.46 8.32 10.38
C ARG A 361 0.30 8.57 11.68
N HIS A 362 -0.29 8.23 12.83
CA HIS A 362 0.38 8.31 14.13
C HIS A 362 1.56 7.35 14.21
N LEU A 363 1.44 6.15 13.63
CA LEU A 363 2.54 5.20 13.52
C LEU A 363 3.70 5.77 12.69
N ARG A 364 3.39 6.34 11.51
CA ARG A 364 4.40 6.97 10.64
C ARG A 364 5.13 8.14 11.30
N LYS A 365 4.42 8.93 12.12
CA LYS A 365 5.01 10.03 12.90
C LYS A 365 5.79 9.57 14.14
N GLY A 366 5.66 8.31 14.52
CA GLY A 366 6.24 7.77 15.75
C GLY A 366 5.56 8.27 17.03
N ASP A 367 4.27 8.63 16.95
CA ASP A 367 3.46 9.01 18.11
C ASP A 367 2.99 7.77 18.89
N ILE A 368 2.87 6.63 18.20
CA ILE A 368 2.56 5.33 18.78
C ILE A 368 3.69 4.35 18.53
N ASN A 369 3.93 3.48 19.51
CA ASN A 369 5.01 2.49 19.48
C ASN A 369 4.51 1.04 19.51
N MET A 370 3.21 0.83 19.70
CA MET A 370 2.57 -0.49 19.69
C MET A 370 1.31 -0.46 18.86
N VAL A 371 1.12 -1.48 18.03
CA VAL A 371 -0.01 -1.57 17.10
C VAL A 371 -0.58 -2.99 17.11
N GLN A 372 -1.79 -3.11 17.64
CA GLN A 372 -2.60 -4.32 17.50
C GLN A 372 -3.49 -4.24 16.25
N VAL A 373 -3.49 -5.29 15.43
CA VAL A 373 -4.35 -5.46 14.25
C VAL A 373 -4.82 -6.91 14.17
N GLY A 374 -6.13 -7.14 14.29
CA GLY A 374 -6.67 -8.49 14.44
C GLY A 374 -6.01 -9.21 15.62
N GLU A 375 -5.43 -10.38 15.37
CA GLU A 375 -4.71 -11.16 16.38
C GLU A 375 -3.21 -10.81 16.47
N LEU A 376 -2.71 -9.92 15.61
CA LEU A 376 -1.30 -9.55 15.56
C LEU A 376 -1.02 -8.36 16.47
N ASN A 377 0.11 -8.40 17.18
CA ASN A 377 0.57 -7.32 18.05
C ASN A 377 2.01 -6.90 17.73
N PHE A 378 2.18 -5.74 17.11
CA PHE A 378 3.49 -5.20 16.76
C PHE A 378 4.00 -4.25 17.85
N ASP A 379 5.10 -4.61 18.51
CA ASP A 379 5.91 -3.66 19.28
C ASP A 379 6.99 -3.07 18.36
N CYS A 380 6.82 -1.81 17.99
CA CYS A 380 7.66 -1.12 17.01
C CYS A 380 8.94 -0.54 17.62
N ARG A 381 9.18 -0.70 18.93
CA ARG A 381 10.44 -0.26 19.56
C ARG A 381 11.61 -1.03 18.98
N LEU A 382 12.80 -0.41 19.02
CA LEU A 382 14.03 -1.08 18.62
C LEU A 382 14.17 -2.41 19.41
N PRO A 383 14.19 -3.56 18.72
CA PRO A 383 14.29 -4.84 19.39
C PRO A 383 15.63 -4.94 20.12
N GLN A 384 15.59 -5.40 21.37
CA GLN A 384 16.82 -5.60 22.16
C GLN A 384 17.75 -6.64 21.54
N ARG A 385 17.20 -7.55 20.71
CA ARG A 385 17.95 -8.55 19.96
C ARG A 385 17.29 -8.78 18.60
N VAL A 386 18.05 -8.54 17.53
CA VAL A 386 17.71 -9.03 16.18
C VAL A 386 18.61 -10.22 15.92
N TYR A 387 18.01 -11.40 15.71
CA TYR A 387 18.80 -12.55 15.29
C TYR A 387 19.26 -12.36 13.85
N ILE A 388 20.58 -12.33 13.66
CA ILE A 388 21.25 -12.31 12.36
C ILE A 388 22.03 -13.62 12.23
N PRO A 389 21.89 -14.35 11.13
CA PRO A 389 22.67 -15.56 10.95
C PRO A 389 24.18 -15.29 10.99
N SER A 390 24.92 -16.16 11.66
CA SER A 390 26.36 -15.98 11.94
C SER A 390 27.23 -15.77 10.70
N TYR A 391 26.81 -16.27 9.53
CA TYR A 391 27.50 -16.08 8.25
C TYR A 391 27.41 -14.66 7.68
N TYR A 392 26.53 -13.80 8.21
CA TYR A 392 26.45 -12.38 7.87
C TYR A 392 26.95 -11.44 8.96
N ASN A 393 27.43 -11.97 10.10
CA ASN A 393 28.19 -11.11 11.00
C ASN A 393 29.44 -10.67 10.25
N PRO A 394 29.70 -9.36 10.09
CA PRO A 394 31.02 -8.93 9.67
C PRO A 394 31.97 -9.51 10.70
N ILE A 395 32.82 -10.44 10.27
CA ILE A 395 34.01 -10.77 11.03
C ILE A 395 34.70 -9.41 11.20
N ASN A 396 35.00 -9.04 12.44
CA ASN A 396 35.95 -7.98 12.74
C ASN A 396 37.35 -8.42 12.26
N ASP A 397 37.49 -8.74 10.97
CA ASP A 397 38.76 -8.93 10.26
C ASP A 397 39.21 -7.55 9.77
N THR A 398 39.42 -6.66 10.75
CA THR A 398 40.57 -5.76 10.67
C THR A 398 41.43 -6.11 11.87
N PRO A 399 42.54 -6.85 11.72
CA PRO A 399 43.62 -6.68 12.65
C PRO A 399 44.01 -5.21 12.55
N SER A 400 43.90 -4.49 13.65
CA SER A 400 44.40 -3.12 13.77
C SER A 400 45.91 -3.13 13.46
N THR A 401 46.27 -2.80 12.23
CA THR A 401 47.65 -2.48 11.88
C THR A 401 47.94 -1.09 12.44
N TYR A 402 48.48 -1.06 13.66
CA TYR A 402 49.44 -0.13 14.25
C TYR A 402 49.24 -0.14 15.77
N SER A 403 50.01 -1.00 16.44
CA SER A 403 50.41 -0.75 17.82
C SER A 403 51.92 -0.83 17.81
N ASP A 404 52.57 0.34 17.85
CA ASP A 404 54.03 0.52 17.96
C ASP A 404 54.49 0.14 19.37
N ILE A 405 54.35 -1.13 19.74
CA ILE A 405 54.95 -1.68 20.95
C ILE A 405 55.66 -2.98 20.55
N PRO A 406 57.00 -2.99 20.48
CA PRO A 406 57.73 -4.22 20.22
C PRO A 406 57.50 -5.23 21.37
N PRO A 407 57.45 -6.53 21.07
CA PRO A 407 57.20 -7.55 22.09
C PRO A 407 58.36 -7.57 23.10
N PRO A 408 58.07 -7.68 24.41
CA PRO A 408 59.12 -7.82 25.42
C PRO A 408 59.80 -9.17 25.26
N TYR A 409 61.10 -9.15 24.97
CA TYR A 409 61.97 -10.30 25.14
C TYR A 409 62.09 -10.63 26.63
N SER A 410 61.61 -11.80 27.03
CA SER A 410 62.12 -12.49 28.22
C SER A 410 62.22 -13.98 27.92
N GLY A 411 63.46 -14.43 27.71
CA GLY A 411 63.78 -15.84 27.54
C GLY A 411 63.65 -16.60 28.85
N SER A 412 63.16 -17.83 28.75
CA SER A 412 63.48 -18.90 29.69
C SER A 412 63.50 -20.20 28.91
N TYR A 413 64.71 -20.64 28.57
CA TYR A 413 64.98 -21.97 28.05
C TYR A 413 64.70 -23.00 29.14
N THR A 414 63.75 -23.90 28.91
CA THR A 414 63.81 -25.26 29.48
C THR A 414 63.68 -26.26 28.34
N ARG A 415 64.84 -26.82 28.02
CA ARG A 415 65.15 -27.81 27.00
C ARG A 415 64.52 -29.15 27.42
N VAL A 416 63.50 -29.61 26.70
CA VAL A 416 63.01 -31.00 26.81
C VAL A 416 63.87 -31.85 25.89
N TYR A 417 64.74 -32.69 26.46
CA TYR A 417 65.45 -33.73 25.73
C TYR A 417 64.52 -34.94 25.52
N PRO A 418 64.38 -35.46 24.30
CA PRO A 418 63.81 -36.79 24.09
C PRO A 418 64.93 -37.84 24.20
N SER A 419 64.87 -38.69 25.21
CA SER A 419 65.70 -39.89 25.33
C SER A 419 65.01 -41.08 24.64
N ALA A 420 65.72 -41.69 23.70
CA ALA A 420 65.38 -42.95 23.04
C ALA A 420 65.51 -44.15 24.00
N PRO A 421 64.96 -45.34 23.67
CA PRO A 421 64.86 -46.47 24.60
C PRO A 421 66.15 -47.29 24.66
N GLU A 422 66.51 -47.79 25.84
CA GLU A 422 67.54 -48.82 26.01
C GLU A 422 66.91 -50.21 26.19
N TYR A 423 67.47 -51.16 25.45
CA TYR A 423 67.31 -52.60 25.64
C TYR A 423 68.24 -53.07 26.78
N ALA A 424 67.67 -53.69 27.82
CA ALA A 424 68.14 -54.89 28.53
C ALA A 424 67.28 -55.10 29.79
#